data_AF-A0A432QAV5-F1
#
_entry.id   AF-A0A432QAV5-F1
#
_cell.length_a   1.000
_cell.length_b   1.000
_cell.length_c   1.000
_cell.angle_alpha   90.00
_cell.angle_beta   90.00
_cell.angle_gamma   90.00
#
_symmetry.space_group_name_H-M   'P 1'
#
loop_
_entity.id
_entity.type
_entity.pdbx_description
1 polymer ?
#
loop_
_entity_poly.entity_id
_entity_poly.type
_entity_poly.pdbx_seq_one_letter_code
_entity_poly.pdbx_strand_id
1 'polypeptide(L)'
;MAGAGDYEKMDLFYLGRELDPATGKTTKKPLLYKNKYLTTHAAIIGMTGSGKTGLGIDLLEEAALDKLPSLVIDPKGDMANLLLSFPDLAPEDFEPWIDENAAAQKGLSRAEFAAQTASTWEQGITAWDQDKARIARMRKNVDFVVYTPGSSSGRPVSVLDSMEAPAKEVLQENDVVSSMVNSAVSSILSLVGIKADPLQSREHILLSSLVLYYWRKQQDVALEKLIGAVVNPPFAKIGTLSTDVFFPQQQRMNLAMQLNNILASPAFSGWTMGKSLRIEDFLYDKAGKPQVSIFSIAHLGDDERMFFVTMLLGKLIGWMRQQEGSNGLRCLLYMDEIFGYFPPSANPPSKKPMLLLLKQARAYGLGVVLSTQNPVDLDYKGLANIGTWFIGRLQTRQDQDRVMSGIAGSSDMFSQADIREKLSDMRGRTFLMYSAHQDEPILFETRWAMSYLKGPVSLRELDKLIVEDDAAKPGPEKGSARHPEGEQFNPNPPLLSSAIEQCFMMAALPVEQIDYLPSLVGTASVRFFKQSQGIDEVKEVCFSLPVTGQTEEIDWQEAADDELEMELCTDGPVEGCRFSSLSPVFDGLKNLRGLEKEFDDFLYHSMKLPLMRVPSLKLHSKPGETDVQF
;
A
#
# COMPACT_ATOMS: atom_id res chain seq x y z
N MET A 1 -10.78 40.70 -1.43
CA MET A 1 -11.45 39.55 -0.80
C MET A 1 -11.24 38.37 -1.73
N ALA A 2 -10.38 37.42 -1.35
CA ALA A 2 -10.27 36.17 -2.11
C ALA A 2 -11.48 35.31 -1.74
N GLY A 3 -12.34 34.99 -2.71
CA GLY A 3 -13.40 34.02 -2.54
C GLY A 3 -12.83 32.59 -2.59
N ALA A 4 -13.68 31.59 -2.31
CA ALA A 4 -13.39 30.15 -2.29
C ALA A 4 -12.77 29.54 -3.58
N GLY A 5 -12.33 30.35 -4.54
CA GLY A 5 -11.70 29.92 -5.79
C GLY A 5 -10.19 30.18 -5.90
N ASP A 6 -9.53 30.82 -4.93
CA ASP A 6 -8.11 31.21 -5.10
C ASP A 6 -7.10 30.14 -4.65
N TYR A 7 -7.56 29.14 -3.88
CA TYR A 7 -6.71 28.07 -3.32
C TYR A 7 -6.91 26.68 -3.96
N GLU A 8 -7.97 26.45 -4.73
CA GLU A 8 -8.21 25.18 -5.46
C GLU A 8 -7.39 25.13 -6.77
N LYS A 9 -6.08 25.28 -6.66
CA LYS A 9 -5.12 25.19 -7.77
C LYS A 9 -4.24 23.97 -7.55
N MET A 10 -4.01 23.20 -8.61
CA MET A 10 -3.04 22.11 -8.58
C MET A 10 -1.70 22.61 -8.03
N ASP A 11 -1.04 21.77 -7.25
CA ASP A 11 0.25 22.02 -6.59
C ASP A 11 0.22 23.00 -5.41
N LEU A 12 -0.96 23.41 -4.94
CA LEU A 12 -1.12 24.32 -3.81
C LEU A 12 -1.99 23.69 -2.71
N PHE A 13 -1.33 23.38 -1.59
CA PHE A 13 -1.98 22.86 -0.39
C PHE A 13 -2.53 24.01 0.45
N TYR A 14 -3.82 23.97 0.74
CA TYR A 14 -4.46 24.88 1.67
C TYR A 14 -4.33 24.36 3.10
N LEU A 15 -3.36 24.88 3.87
CA LEU A 15 -3.06 24.40 5.22
C LEU A 15 -3.79 25.16 6.33
N GLY A 16 -4.48 26.25 6.01
CA GLY A 16 -5.13 27.11 7.00
C GLY A 16 -4.98 28.60 6.68
N ARG A 17 -4.88 29.43 7.71
CA ARG A 17 -4.83 30.90 7.57
C ARG A 17 -3.72 31.48 8.43
N GLU A 18 -3.04 32.48 7.90
CA GLU A 18 -1.97 33.17 8.62
C GLU A 18 -2.52 33.87 9.87
N LEU A 19 -1.71 33.88 10.94
CA LEU A 19 -1.97 34.65 12.15
C LEU A 19 -1.27 36.00 12.06
N ASP A 20 -1.91 37.04 12.57
CA ASP A 20 -1.27 38.32 12.81
C ASP A 20 -0.19 38.14 13.91
N PRO A 21 1.10 38.41 13.61
CA PRO A 21 2.19 38.18 14.56
C PRO A 21 2.15 39.06 15.81
N ALA A 22 1.41 40.18 15.78
CA ALA A 22 1.27 41.11 16.90
C ALA A 22 0.05 40.80 17.77
N THR A 23 -1.07 40.40 17.16
CA THR A 23 -2.32 40.13 17.91
C THR A 23 -2.57 38.64 18.17
N GLY A 24 -1.87 37.74 17.47
CA GLY A 24 -2.07 36.30 17.52
C GLY A 24 -3.44 35.85 16.98
N LYS A 25 -4.19 36.73 16.32
CA LYS A 25 -5.52 36.46 15.77
C LYS A 25 -5.44 35.93 14.34
N THR A 26 -6.36 35.03 14.02
CA THR A 26 -6.48 34.41 12.71
C THR A 26 -6.95 35.42 11.68
N THR A 27 -6.15 35.62 10.64
CA THR A 27 -6.48 36.56 9.56
C THR A 27 -7.34 35.86 8.51
N LYS A 28 -7.77 36.59 7.48
CA LYS A 28 -8.44 36.01 6.29
C LYS A 28 -7.45 35.55 5.20
N LYS A 29 -6.14 35.70 5.41
CA LYS A 29 -5.13 35.36 4.42
C LYS A 29 -4.88 33.85 4.44
N PRO A 30 -5.17 33.10 3.36
CA PRO A 30 -4.94 31.67 3.33
C PRO A 30 -3.44 31.37 3.30
N LEU A 31 -3.02 30.35 4.03
CA LEU A 31 -1.68 29.78 3.91
C LEU A 31 -1.70 28.74 2.77
N LEU A 32 -1.14 29.13 1.63
CA LEU A 32 -0.99 28.27 0.46
C LEU A 32 0.44 27.75 0.38
N TYR A 33 0.60 26.44 0.52
CA TYR A 33 1.88 25.77 0.55
C TYR A 33 2.10 24.98 -0.75
N LYS A 34 3.22 25.20 -1.44
CA LYS A 34 3.48 24.50 -2.70
C LYS A 34 3.88 23.05 -2.43
N ASN A 35 3.18 22.08 -3.01
CA ASN A 35 3.43 20.65 -2.78
C ASN A 35 4.89 20.25 -3.08
N LYS A 36 5.52 20.87 -4.09
CA LYS A 36 6.91 20.63 -4.49
C LYS A 36 7.93 20.95 -3.39
N TYR A 37 7.57 21.78 -2.41
CA TYR A 37 8.43 22.05 -1.27
C TYR A 37 8.61 20.80 -0.38
N LEU A 38 7.66 19.84 -0.41
CA LEU A 38 7.80 18.55 0.26
C LEU A 38 8.85 17.64 -0.37
N THR A 39 9.34 17.92 -1.59
CA THR A 39 10.54 17.23 -2.12
C THR A 39 11.77 17.48 -1.25
N THR A 40 11.76 18.54 -0.45
CA THR A 40 12.78 18.81 0.58
C THR A 40 12.39 18.34 1.97
N HIS A 41 11.37 17.50 2.07
CA HIS A 41 10.87 16.92 3.32
C HIS A 41 10.25 17.97 4.26
N ALA A 42 9.48 17.49 5.23
CA ALA A 42 8.91 18.31 6.29
C ALA A 42 8.99 17.63 7.67
N ALA A 43 9.07 18.44 8.72
CA ALA A 43 8.96 18.00 10.11
C ALA A 43 7.78 18.69 10.79
N ILE A 44 7.01 17.95 11.58
CA ILE A 44 5.93 18.47 12.41
C ILE A 44 6.27 18.19 13.87
N ILE A 45 6.49 19.24 14.65
CA ILE A 45 6.99 19.16 16.03
C ILE A 45 6.06 19.92 16.97
N GLY A 46 5.82 19.37 18.15
CA GLY A 46 4.95 19.97 19.15
C GLY A 46 4.46 18.95 20.18
N MET A 47 4.15 19.40 21.38
CA MET A 47 3.63 18.51 22.44
C MET A 47 2.26 17.89 22.11
N THR A 48 1.78 16.97 22.94
CA THR A 48 0.40 16.48 22.89
C THR A 48 -0.61 17.63 22.96
N GLY A 49 -1.65 17.59 22.12
CA GLY A 49 -2.67 18.65 22.05
C GLY A 49 -2.28 19.92 21.26
N SER A 50 -1.05 20.00 20.74
CA SER A 50 -0.64 21.11 19.85
C SER A 50 -1.30 21.07 18.47
N GLY A 51 -1.90 19.95 18.08
CA GLY A 51 -2.59 19.78 16.78
C GLY A 51 -1.77 19.10 15.69
N LYS A 52 -0.59 18.52 15.98
CA LYS A 52 0.28 17.88 14.98
C LYS A 52 -0.43 16.86 14.10
N THR A 53 -1.16 15.95 14.72
CA THR A 53 -1.92 14.90 14.06
C THR A 53 -2.94 15.51 13.09
N GLY A 54 -3.62 16.59 13.50
CA GLY A 54 -4.52 17.36 12.63
C GLY A 54 -3.80 17.98 11.44
N LEU A 55 -2.63 18.62 11.65
CA LEU A 55 -1.84 19.16 10.54
C LEU A 55 -1.31 18.06 9.59
N GLY A 56 -0.95 16.89 10.13
CA GLY A 56 -0.56 15.73 9.33
C GLY A 56 -1.71 15.23 8.46
N ILE A 57 -2.91 15.16 9.03
CA ILE A 57 -4.14 14.84 8.30
C ILE A 57 -4.44 15.90 7.24
N ASP A 58 -4.36 17.19 7.57
CA ASP A 58 -4.55 18.27 6.60
C ASP A 58 -3.58 18.13 5.41
N LEU A 59 -2.30 17.83 5.65
CA LEU A 59 -1.31 17.59 4.60
C LEU A 59 -1.66 16.39 3.71
N LEU A 60 -2.13 15.30 4.29
CA LEU A 60 -2.52 14.09 3.56
C LEU A 60 -3.82 14.28 2.77
N GLU A 61 -4.77 15.05 3.32
CA GLU A 61 -6.00 15.46 2.63
C GLU A 61 -5.71 16.38 1.43
N GLU A 62 -4.78 17.34 1.57
CA GLU A 62 -4.36 18.19 0.44
C GLU A 62 -3.59 17.38 -0.62
N ALA A 63 -2.74 16.44 -0.21
CA ALA A 63 -2.08 15.52 -1.13
C ALA A 63 -3.10 14.66 -1.90
N ALA A 64 -4.13 14.17 -1.22
CA ALA A 64 -5.23 13.43 -1.82
C ALA A 64 -6.02 14.27 -2.84
N LEU A 65 -6.30 15.54 -2.52
CA LEU A 65 -6.94 16.48 -3.46
C LEU A 65 -6.11 16.69 -4.73
N ASP A 66 -4.78 16.74 -4.61
CA ASP A 66 -3.82 16.84 -5.72
C ASP A 66 -3.53 15.50 -6.41
N LYS A 67 -4.22 14.41 -6.04
CA LYS A 67 -4.03 13.03 -6.59
C LYS A 67 -2.62 12.47 -6.33
N LEU A 68 -2.00 12.87 -5.23
CA LEU A 68 -0.68 12.38 -4.83
C LEU A 68 -0.82 11.15 -3.92
N PRO A 69 -0.24 10.00 -4.29
CA PRO A 69 -0.25 8.83 -3.43
C PRO A 69 0.64 9.04 -2.20
N SER A 70 0.25 8.39 -1.10
CA SER A 70 0.94 8.53 0.19
C SER A 70 1.06 7.19 0.91
N LEU A 71 2.25 6.90 1.45
CA LEU A 71 2.48 5.82 2.40
C LEU A 71 2.53 6.43 3.80
N VAL A 72 1.64 5.98 4.68
CA VAL A 72 1.44 6.56 6.01
C VAL A 72 1.77 5.51 7.06
N ILE A 73 2.75 5.75 7.91
CA ILE A 73 3.10 4.87 9.04
C ILE A 73 2.42 5.41 10.30
N ASP A 74 1.54 4.61 10.89
CA ASP A 74 0.69 5.02 12.01
C ASP A 74 0.89 4.15 13.25
N PRO A 75 1.82 4.50 14.15
CA PRO A 75 2.04 3.79 15.40
C PRO A 75 1.00 4.09 16.48
N LYS A 76 0.14 5.11 16.31
CA LYS A 76 -0.84 5.53 17.33
C LYS A 76 -2.27 5.15 16.98
N GLY A 77 -2.56 4.88 15.71
CA GLY A 77 -3.90 4.54 15.22
C GLY A 77 -4.75 5.76 14.87
N ASP A 78 -4.17 6.96 14.87
CA ASP A 78 -4.89 8.22 14.62
C ASP A 78 -5.08 8.51 13.13
N MET A 79 -4.25 7.97 12.25
CA MET A 79 -4.30 8.25 10.80
C MET A 79 -5.44 7.53 10.11
N ALA A 80 -5.96 6.45 10.71
CA ALA A 80 -7.18 5.79 10.25
C ALA A 80 -8.40 6.73 10.21
N ASN A 81 -8.38 7.85 10.95
CA ASN A 81 -9.39 8.90 10.86
C ASN A 81 -9.57 9.48 9.45
N LEU A 82 -8.58 9.35 8.55
CA LEU A 82 -8.71 9.77 7.15
C LEU A 82 -9.89 9.09 6.43
N LEU A 83 -10.22 7.84 6.82
CA LEU A 83 -11.37 7.11 6.26
C LEU A 83 -12.71 7.62 6.79
N LEU A 84 -12.71 8.32 7.93
CA LEU A 84 -13.89 8.99 8.52
C LEU A 84 -14.16 10.35 7.87
N SER A 85 -14.00 10.45 6.56
CA SER A 85 -14.34 11.62 5.75
C SER A 85 -15.72 11.39 5.12
N PHE A 86 -16.75 12.07 5.63
CA PHE A 86 -18.15 11.84 5.21
C PHE A 86 -18.62 12.96 4.27
N PRO A 87 -18.85 12.68 2.97
CA PRO A 87 -19.22 13.72 2.01
C PRO A 87 -20.49 14.47 2.36
N ASP A 88 -21.52 13.77 2.86
CA ASP A 88 -22.82 14.37 3.17
C ASP A 88 -22.87 14.97 4.58
N LEU A 89 -21.87 14.65 5.43
CA LEU A 89 -21.82 15.00 6.85
C LEU A 89 -23.12 14.62 7.58
N ALA A 90 -23.69 13.46 7.25
CA ALA A 90 -24.93 13.00 7.83
C ALA A 90 -24.68 12.52 9.28
N PRO A 91 -25.53 12.85 10.26
CA PRO A 91 -25.38 12.37 11.64
C PRO A 91 -25.17 10.86 11.77
N GLU A 92 -25.82 10.09 10.91
CA GLU A 92 -25.77 8.64 10.84
C GLU A 92 -24.36 8.12 10.51
N ASP A 93 -23.58 8.88 9.74
CA ASP A 93 -22.19 8.53 9.42
C ASP A 93 -21.27 8.68 10.64
N PHE A 94 -21.57 9.63 11.53
CA PHE A 94 -20.78 9.87 12.75
C PHE A 94 -21.15 8.90 13.88
N GLU A 95 -22.42 8.49 13.95
CA GLU A 95 -22.96 7.71 15.05
C GLU A 95 -22.16 6.43 15.38
N PRO A 96 -21.73 5.59 14.40
CA PRO A 96 -20.87 4.43 14.64
C PRO A 96 -19.58 4.74 15.40
N TRP A 97 -19.10 5.98 15.30
CA TRP A 97 -17.80 6.43 15.77
C TRP A 97 -17.87 7.25 17.06
N ILE A 98 -19.07 7.56 17.55
CA ILE A 98 -19.28 8.23 18.84
C ILE A 98 -19.02 7.27 20.00
N ASP A 99 -18.20 7.73 20.96
CA ASP A 99 -18.00 7.06 22.25
C ASP A 99 -19.24 7.28 23.14
N GLU A 100 -19.88 6.17 23.53
CA GLU A 100 -21.09 6.18 24.37
C GLU A 100 -20.86 6.76 25.77
N ASN A 101 -19.69 6.55 26.36
CA ASN A 101 -19.34 7.14 27.65
C ASN A 101 -19.16 8.66 27.52
N ALA A 102 -18.55 9.11 26.43
CA ALA A 102 -18.39 10.54 26.15
C ALA A 102 -19.76 11.23 25.90
N ALA A 103 -20.70 10.54 25.24
CA ALA A 103 -22.07 11.00 25.07
C ALA A 103 -22.79 11.11 26.43
N ALA A 104 -22.71 10.06 27.24
CA ALA A 104 -23.34 10.00 28.56
C ALA A 104 -22.79 11.06 29.53
N GLN A 105 -21.48 11.34 29.50
CA GLN A 105 -20.86 12.43 30.28
C GLN A 105 -21.42 13.82 29.93
N LYS A 106 -21.87 14.01 28.69
CA LYS A 106 -22.52 15.25 28.23
C LYS A 106 -24.04 15.23 28.43
N GLY A 107 -24.60 14.15 28.97
CA GLY A 107 -26.05 13.98 29.14
C GLY A 107 -26.81 13.82 27.82
N LEU A 108 -26.14 13.33 26.78
CA LEU A 108 -26.69 13.13 25.44
C LEU A 108 -26.77 11.64 25.11
N SER A 109 -27.76 11.26 24.29
CA SER A 109 -27.74 9.96 23.61
C SER A 109 -26.66 9.94 22.50
N ARG A 110 -26.34 8.73 22.04
CA ARG A 110 -25.37 8.52 20.96
C ARG A 110 -25.77 9.26 19.67
N ALA A 111 -27.02 9.14 19.26
CA ALA A 111 -27.58 9.83 18.10
C ALA A 111 -27.59 11.36 18.26
N GLU A 112 -27.96 11.88 19.43
CA GLU A 112 -27.91 13.33 19.69
C GLU A 112 -26.48 13.87 19.64
N PHE A 113 -25.52 13.14 20.20
CA PHE A 113 -24.12 13.54 20.16
C PHE A 113 -23.52 13.40 18.75
N ALA A 114 -23.96 12.43 17.96
CA ALA A 114 -23.61 12.30 16.54
C ALA A 114 -24.13 13.49 15.72
N ALA A 115 -25.39 13.89 15.90
CA ALA A 115 -25.97 15.06 15.25
C ALA A 115 -25.26 16.37 15.64
N GLN A 116 -24.90 16.52 16.92
CA GLN A 116 -24.09 17.66 17.36
C GLN A 116 -22.69 17.66 16.72
N THR A 117 -22.08 16.49 16.59
CA THR A 117 -20.75 16.33 15.98
C THR A 117 -20.79 16.64 14.49
N ALA A 118 -21.77 16.11 13.76
CA ALA A 118 -22.00 16.43 12.35
C ALA A 118 -22.18 17.93 12.13
N SER A 119 -23.02 18.59 12.94
CA SER A 119 -23.22 20.04 12.86
C SER A 119 -21.94 20.83 13.15
N THR A 120 -21.15 20.38 14.15
CA THR A 120 -19.86 21.00 14.48
C THR A 120 -18.88 20.89 13.33
N TRP A 121 -18.82 19.72 12.67
CA TRP A 121 -17.94 19.51 11.51
C TRP A 121 -18.38 20.34 10.31
N GLU A 122 -19.67 20.39 9.99
CA GLU A 122 -20.19 21.19 8.88
C GLU A 122 -19.92 22.69 9.08
N GLN A 123 -20.14 23.21 10.29
CA GLN A 123 -19.80 24.59 10.64
C GLN A 123 -18.30 24.84 10.57
N GLY A 124 -17.48 23.89 11.04
CA GLY A 124 -16.03 23.97 10.98
C GLY A 124 -15.52 24.05 9.54
N ILE A 125 -15.95 23.13 8.68
CA ILE A 125 -15.59 23.10 7.25
C ILE A 125 -15.98 24.43 6.58
N THR A 126 -17.22 24.88 6.78
CA THR A 126 -17.72 26.14 6.21
C THR A 126 -16.98 27.37 6.71
N ALA A 127 -16.62 27.44 8.00
CA ALA A 127 -15.89 28.56 8.59
C ALA A 127 -14.47 28.76 8.01
N TRP A 128 -13.94 27.70 7.42
CA TRP A 128 -12.64 27.66 6.74
C TRP A 128 -12.76 27.68 5.21
N ASP A 129 -13.87 28.20 4.69
CA ASP A 129 -14.19 28.36 3.26
C ASP A 129 -14.29 27.04 2.47
N GLN A 130 -14.31 25.89 3.14
CA GLN A 130 -14.45 24.56 2.52
C GLN A 130 -15.92 24.13 2.42
N ASP A 131 -16.20 23.10 1.61
CA ASP A 131 -17.55 22.56 1.42
C ASP A 131 -17.57 21.02 1.33
N LYS A 132 -18.78 20.45 1.35
CA LYS A 132 -19.04 19.01 1.19
C LYS A 132 -18.51 18.46 -0.14
N ALA A 133 -18.57 19.25 -1.20
CA ALA A 133 -18.09 18.86 -2.52
C ALA A 133 -16.57 18.65 -2.54
N ARG A 134 -15.81 19.38 -1.71
CA ARG A 134 -14.37 19.18 -1.51
C ARG A 134 -14.06 17.81 -0.91
N ILE A 135 -14.84 17.37 0.09
CA ILE A 135 -14.72 16.03 0.69
C ILE A 135 -15.01 14.95 -0.37
N ALA A 136 -16.10 15.10 -1.12
CA ALA A 136 -16.47 14.18 -2.20
C ALA A 136 -15.38 14.08 -3.27
N ARG A 137 -14.80 15.23 -3.67
CA ARG A 137 -13.69 15.30 -4.63
C ARG A 137 -12.43 14.59 -4.10
N MET A 138 -12.08 14.79 -2.83
CA MET A 138 -10.95 14.10 -2.20
C MET A 138 -11.12 12.57 -2.27
N ARG A 139 -12.27 12.03 -1.82
CA ARG A 139 -12.56 10.59 -1.88
C ARG A 139 -12.64 10.03 -3.30
N LYS A 140 -13.05 10.86 -4.26
CA LYS A 140 -13.05 10.48 -5.67
C LYS A 140 -11.64 10.41 -6.25
N ASN A 141 -10.74 11.30 -5.84
CA ASN A 141 -9.39 11.43 -6.41
C ASN A 141 -8.43 10.32 -5.96
N VAL A 142 -8.54 9.85 -4.72
CA VAL A 142 -7.68 8.80 -4.17
C VAL A 142 -8.46 7.79 -3.36
N ASP A 143 -7.87 6.61 -3.18
CA ASP A 143 -8.37 5.58 -2.29
C ASP A 143 -7.67 5.67 -0.93
N PHE A 144 -8.43 5.76 0.16
CA PHE A 144 -7.88 5.65 1.52
C PHE A 144 -7.94 4.19 1.95
N VAL A 145 -6.81 3.59 2.30
CA VAL A 145 -6.75 2.17 2.65
C VAL A 145 -5.93 1.97 3.91
N VAL A 146 -6.50 1.28 4.90
CA VAL A 146 -5.75 0.86 6.10
C VAL A 146 -5.28 -0.58 5.95
N TYR A 147 -4.00 -0.80 6.20
CA TYR A 147 -3.32 -2.08 6.24
C TYR A 147 -2.85 -2.39 7.67
N THR A 148 -2.88 -3.66 8.03
CA THR A 148 -2.63 -4.19 9.38
C THR A 148 -1.52 -5.24 9.35
N PRO A 149 -0.26 -4.84 9.09
CA PRO A 149 0.87 -5.78 9.05
C PRO A 149 1.00 -6.57 10.35
N GLY A 150 1.36 -7.85 10.26
CA GLY A 150 1.53 -8.73 11.41
C GLY A 150 0.24 -9.16 12.11
N SER A 151 -0.93 -8.74 11.60
CA SER A 151 -2.25 -9.16 12.06
C SER A 151 -2.95 -9.93 10.94
N SER A 152 -3.73 -10.96 11.27
CA SER A 152 -4.65 -11.62 10.31
C SER A 152 -5.99 -10.91 10.19
N SER A 153 -6.35 -10.05 11.15
CA SER A 153 -7.49 -9.12 11.08
C SER A 153 -7.15 -7.89 10.26
N GLY A 154 -8.16 -7.26 9.64
CA GLY A 154 -8.02 -6.13 8.72
C GLY A 154 -7.50 -6.52 7.33
N ARG A 155 -6.65 -5.67 6.75
CA ARG A 155 -5.96 -5.93 5.47
C ARG A 155 -4.49 -6.28 5.74
N PRO A 156 -4.15 -7.58 5.87
CA PRO A 156 -2.79 -8.01 6.19
C PRO A 156 -1.77 -7.65 5.09
N VAL A 157 -0.50 -7.58 5.48
CA VAL A 157 0.62 -7.29 4.59
C VAL A 157 1.66 -8.39 4.72
N SER A 158 1.92 -9.06 3.60
CA SER A 158 2.94 -10.10 3.53
C SER A 158 4.30 -9.46 3.29
N VAL A 159 5.21 -9.61 4.26
CA VAL A 159 6.59 -9.13 4.16
C VAL A 159 7.53 -10.19 3.57
N LEU A 160 7.08 -11.44 3.50
CA LEU A 160 7.85 -12.60 3.07
C LEU A 160 7.63 -13.00 1.61
N ASP A 161 6.51 -12.61 0.99
CA ASP A 161 6.14 -13.05 -0.37
C ASP A 161 7.07 -12.56 -1.48
N SER A 162 7.87 -11.53 -1.24
CA SER A 162 8.67 -10.87 -2.29
C SER A 162 10.05 -11.52 -2.55
N MET A 163 10.13 -12.86 -2.53
CA MET A 163 11.30 -13.64 -2.98
C MET A 163 11.20 -14.09 -4.45
N GLU A 164 10.29 -13.48 -5.21
CA GLU A 164 10.19 -13.61 -6.66
C GLU A 164 11.52 -13.27 -7.33
N ALA A 165 11.92 -14.10 -8.29
CA ALA A 165 13.09 -13.84 -9.10
C ALA A 165 12.84 -12.59 -9.95
N PRO A 166 13.72 -11.57 -9.89
CA PRO A 166 13.54 -10.38 -10.70
C PRO A 166 13.67 -10.69 -12.20
N ALA A 167 13.14 -9.80 -13.04
CA ALA A 167 13.23 -9.90 -14.49
C ALA A 167 14.68 -10.05 -14.98
N LYS A 168 14.88 -10.66 -16.17
CA LYS A 168 16.22 -10.97 -16.72
C LYS A 168 17.11 -9.73 -16.83
N GLU A 169 16.50 -8.61 -17.13
CA GLU A 169 17.13 -7.31 -17.32
C GLU A 169 17.72 -6.83 -15.99
N VAL A 170 16.94 -6.90 -14.91
CA VAL A 170 17.38 -6.53 -13.56
C VAL A 170 18.47 -7.47 -13.05
N LEU A 171 18.42 -8.77 -13.39
CA LEU A 171 19.44 -9.75 -13.01
C LEU A 171 20.84 -9.44 -13.57
N GLN A 172 20.93 -8.63 -14.63
CA GLN A 172 22.21 -8.19 -15.21
C GLN A 172 22.85 -7.04 -14.41
N GLU A 173 22.08 -6.35 -13.58
CA GLU A 173 22.54 -5.24 -12.75
C GLU A 173 22.99 -5.72 -11.36
N ASN A 174 24.27 -6.10 -11.23
CA ASN A 174 24.82 -6.70 -10.01
C ASN A 174 24.56 -5.88 -8.73
N ASP A 175 24.64 -4.55 -8.79
CA ASP A 175 24.43 -3.69 -7.62
C ASP A 175 22.96 -3.69 -7.18
N VAL A 176 22.02 -3.69 -8.13
CA VAL A 176 20.58 -3.74 -7.86
C VAL A 176 20.21 -5.09 -7.27
N VAL A 177 20.65 -6.18 -7.90
CA VAL A 177 20.39 -7.54 -7.40
C VAL A 177 20.98 -7.75 -6.01
N SER A 178 22.23 -7.32 -5.78
CA SER A 178 22.87 -7.45 -4.46
C SER A 178 22.11 -6.66 -3.39
N SER A 179 21.61 -5.46 -3.72
CA SER A 179 20.79 -4.66 -2.81
C SER A 179 19.46 -5.36 -2.49
N MET A 180 18.80 -5.96 -3.49
CA MET A 180 17.55 -6.70 -3.31
C MET A 180 17.73 -7.94 -2.43
N VAL A 181 18.75 -8.76 -2.72
CA VAL A 181 19.10 -9.95 -1.94
C VAL A 181 19.41 -9.57 -0.49
N ASN A 182 20.27 -8.58 -0.28
CA ASN A 182 20.66 -8.15 1.06
C ASN A 182 19.45 -7.68 1.87
N SER A 183 18.56 -6.89 1.25
CA SER A 183 17.33 -6.43 1.89
C SER A 183 16.48 -7.63 2.30
N ALA A 184 16.20 -8.54 1.36
CA ALA A 184 15.30 -9.66 1.60
C ALA A 184 15.84 -10.64 2.66
N VAL A 185 17.13 -10.95 2.62
CA VAL A 185 17.79 -11.82 3.61
C VAL A 185 17.85 -11.17 4.99
N SER A 186 18.17 -9.88 5.08
CA SER A 186 18.12 -9.15 6.35
C SER A 186 16.71 -9.12 6.95
N SER A 187 15.67 -9.11 6.09
CA SER A 187 14.27 -9.22 6.51
C SER A 187 14.02 -10.54 7.24
N ILE A 188 14.39 -11.64 6.57
CA ILE A 188 14.18 -13.00 7.06
C ILE A 188 14.94 -13.22 8.37
N LEU A 189 16.21 -12.81 8.43
CA LEU A 189 17.02 -12.99 9.64
C LEU A 189 16.53 -12.15 10.81
N SER A 190 15.99 -10.96 10.54
CA SER A 190 15.37 -10.14 11.59
C SER A 190 14.12 -10.80 12.19
N LEU A 191 13.34 -11.55 11.40
CA LEU A 191 12.16 -12.26 11.90
C LEU A 191 12.49 -13.36 12.91
N VAL A 192 13.64 -14.04 12.74
CA VAL A 192 14.15 -15.03 13.72
C VAL A 192 14.99 -14.42 14.83
N GLY A 193 15.05 -13.09 14.95
CA GLY A 193 15.81 -12.38 15.97
C GLY A 193 17.33 -12.41 15.76
N ILE A 194 17.80 -12.74 14.55
CA ILE A 194 19.23 -12.78 14.22
C ILE A 194 19.67 -11.42 13.66
N LYS A 195 20.45 -10.68 14.45
CA LYS A 195 21.13 -9.45 13.99
C LYS A 195 22.35 -9.84 13.17
N ALA A 196 22.19 -9.87 11.85
CA ALA A 196 23.23 -10.31 10.93
C ALA A 196 23.85 -9.14 10.13
N ASP A 197 25.18 -9.12 10.03
CA ASP A 197 25.92 -8.23 9.15
C ASP A 197 26.08 -8.90 7.76
N PRO A 198 25.72 -8.23 6.65
CA PRO A 198 25.78 -8.82 5.31
C PRO A 198 27.16 -9.34 4.86
N LEU A 199 28.25 -8.82 5.44
CA LEU A 199 29.62 -9.16 5.07
C LEU A 199 30.30 -10.09 6.07
N GLN A 200 29.78 -10.23 7.29
CA GLN A 200 30.43 -10.99 8.36
C GLN A 200 29.62 -12.20 8.84
N SER A 201 28.29 -12.12 8.80
CA SER A 201 27.43 -13.17 9.36
C SER A 201 27.28 -14.34 8.38
N ARG A 202 27.59 -15.55 8.86
CA ARG A 202 27.54 -16.78 8.04
C ARG A 202 26.12 -17.10 7.59
N GLU A 203 25.14 -16.82 8.44
CA GLU A 203 23.71 -16.96 8.18
C GLU A 203 23.31 -16.09 6.98
N HIS A 204 23.72 -14.82 6.99
CA HIS A 204 23.40 -13.86 5.93
C HIS A 204 24.08 -14.23 4.62
N ILE A 205 25.38 -14.53 4.67
CA ILE A 205 26.13 -14.91 3.47
C ILE A 205 25.57 -16.19 2.84
N LEU A 206 25.19 -17.20 3.64
CA LEU A 206 24.58 -18.42 3.14
C LEU A 206 23.23 -18.13 2.47
N LEU A 207 22.32 -17.46 3.17
CA LEU A 207 20.99 -17.15 2.65
C LEU A 207 21.07 -16.28 1.39
N SER A 208 21.95 -15.27 1.38
CA SER A 208 22.19 -14.42 0.21
C SER A 208 22.69 -15.22 -0.98
N SER A 209 23.61 -16.17 -0.75
CA SER A 209 24.12 -17.06 -1.79
C SER A 209 23.03 -17.99 -2.34
N LEU A 210 22.12 -18.48 -1.49
CA LEU A 210 20.99 -19.34 -1.88
C LEU A 210 19.97 -18.57 -2.72
N VAL A 211 19.53 -17.41 -2.26
CA VAL A 211 18.58 -16.56 -2.99
C VAL A 211 19.17 -16.19 -4.36
N LEU A 212 20.43 -15.71 -4.39
CA LEU A 212 21.10 -15.35 -5.63
C LEU A 212 21.26 -16.55 -6.59
N TYR A 213 21.52 -17.75 -6.07
CA TYR A 213 21.63 -18.95 -6.89
C TYR A 213 20.33 -19.25 -7.65
N TYR A 214 19.18 -19.20 -6.96
CA TYR A 214 17.90 -19.47 -7.58
C TYR A 214 17.44 -18.33 -8.50
N TRP A 215 17.61 -17.08 -8.09
CA TRP A 215 17.28 -15.92 -8.92
C TRP A 215 18.07 -15.90 -10.23
N ARG A 216 19.36 -16.26 -10.23
CA ARG A 216 20.16 -16.41 -11.47
C ARG A 216 19.65 -17.50 -12.40
N LYS A 217 18.87 -18.45 -11.89
CA LYS A 217 18.17 -19.48 -12.67
C LYS A 217 16.73 -19.10 -13.00
N GLN A 218 16.32 -17.86 -12.69
CA GLN A 218 14.95 -17.38 -12.76
C GLN A 218 13.96 -18.27 -12.03
N GLN A 219 14.36 -18.72 -10.85
CA GLN A 219 13.48 -19.51 -10.00
C GLN A 219 13.14 -18.71 -8.76
N ASP A 220 11.85 -18.63 -8.48
CA ASP A 220 11.35 -18.08 -7.22
C ASP A 220 11.81 -18.94 -6.04
N VAL A 221 11.92 -18.28 -4.89
CA VAL A 221 12.41 -18.89 -3.66
C VAL A 221 11.44 -18.65 -2.52
N ALA A 222 10.40 -19.48 -2.44
CA ALA A 222 9.56 -19.55 -1.24
C ALA A 222 10.41 -19.92 -0.01
N LEU A 223 9.94 -19.53 1.19
CA LEU A 223 10.67 -19.74 2.44
C LEU A 223 10.90 -21.24 2.73
N GLU A 224 9.94 -22.09 2.39
CA GLU A 224 10.00 -23.55 2.50
C GLU A 224 11.18 -24.11 1.69
N LYS A 225 11.30 -23.66 0.44
CA LYS A 225 12.39 -24.03 -0.46
C LYS A 225 13.73 -23.51 0.06
N LEU A 226 13.75 -22.30 0.61
CA LEU A 226 14.95 -21.72 1.21
C LEU A 226 15.41 -22.52 2.45
N ILE A 227 14.49 -22.92 3.33
CA ILE A 227 14.76 -23.76 4.51
C ILE A 227 15.40 -25.08 4.07
N GLY A 228 14.81 -25.76 3.09
CA GLY A 228 15.39 -26.99 2.53
C GLY A 228 16.79 -26.77 1.95
N ALA A 229 16.99 -25.65 1.26
CA ALA A 229 18.27 -25.29 0.66
C ALA A 229 19.33 -24.84 1.67
N VAL A 230 18.95 -24.35 2.86
CA VAL A 230 19.88 -24.11 3.97
C VAL A 230 20.46 -25.43 4.47
N VAL A 231 19.62 -26.45 4.65
CA VAL A 231 20.09 -27.78 5.08
C VAL A 231 20.97 -28.41 4.02
N ASN A 232 20.52 -28.38 2.75
CA ASN A 232 21.18 -28.96 1.60
C ASN A 232 21.44 -27.91 0.50
N PRO A 233 22.52 -27.11 0.61
CA PRO A 233 22.84 -26.08 -0.37
C PRO A 233 23.11 -26.68 -1.75
N PRO A 234 22.56 -26.10 -2.83
CA PRO A 234 22.73 -26.60 -4.20
C PRO A 234 24.12 -26.30 -4.78
N PHE A 235 25.04 -25.78 -3.96
CA PHE A 235 26.42 -25.50 -4.30
C PHE A 235 27.39 -26.05 -3.25
N ALA A 236 28.54 -26.53 -3.70
CA ALA A 236 29.55 -27.16 -2.83
C ALA A 236 30.49 -26.14 -2.14
N LYS A 237 30.49 -24.88 -2.56
CA LYS A 237 31.42 -23.84 -2.08
C LYS A 237 30.75 -22.48 -1.92
N ILE A 238 31.21 -21.71 -0.95
CA ILE A 238 30.94 -20.27 -0.78
C ILE A 238 32.28 -19.55 -0.83
N GLY A 239 32.45 -18.69 -1.84
CA GLY A 239 33.75 -18.13 -2.17
C GLY A 239 34.76 -19.25 -2.46
N THR A 240 35.86 -19.28 -1.70
CA THR A 240 36.93 -20.28 -1.86
C THR A 240 36.78 -21.51 -0.95
N LEU A 241 35.91 -21.44 0.06
CA LEU A 241 35.73 -22.49 1.07
C LEU A 241 34.60 -23.45 0.67
N SER A 242 34.69 -24.72 1.09
CA SER A 242 33.54 -25.63 0.98
C SER A 242 32.42 -25.20 1.93
N THR A 243 31.17 -25.47 1.55
CA THR A 243 30.01 -25.04 2.32
C THR A 243 30.02 -25.62 3.74
N ASP A 244 30.48 -26.87 3.91
CA ASP A 244 30.61 -27.52 5.23
C ASP A 244 31.71 -26.94 6.12
N VAL A 245 32.78 -26.39 5.53
CA VAL A 245 33.84 -25.70 6.28
C VAL A 245 33.39 -24.29 6.64
N PHE A 246 32.75 -23.58 5.71
CA PHE A 246 32.27 -22.22 5.94
C PHE A 246 31.14 -22.18 6.96
N PHE A 247 30.13 -23.05 6.80
CA PHE A 247 28.99 -23.14 7.69
C PHE A 247 28.59 -24.61 7.91
N PRO A 248 29.06 -25.24 9.00
CA PRO A 248 28.88 -26.68 9.25
C PRO A 248 27.42 -27.14 9.28
N GLN A 249 27.16 -28.39 8.87
CA GLN A 249 25.82 -28.96 8.75
C GLN A 249 24.96 -28.80 10.02
N GLN A 250 25.55 -29.00 11.21
CA GLN A 250 24.82 -28.82 12.48
C GLN A 250 24.32 -27.38 12.67
N GLN A 251 25.15 -26.39 12.29
CA GLN A 251 24.76 -24.98 12.41
C GLN A 251 23.74 -24.60 11.33
N ARG A 252 23.86 -25.14 10.11
CA ARG A 252 22.84 -24.99 9.07
C ARG A 252 21.50 -25.57 9.49
N MET A 253 21.51 -26.75 10.11
CA MET A 253 20.29 -27.37 10.65
C MET A 253 19.66 -26.50 11.74
N ASN A 254 20.46 -25.92 12.64
CA ASN A 254 19.94 -25.00 13.65
C ASN A 254 19.30 -23.75 13.02
N LEU A 255 19.92 -23.16 11.98
CA LEU A 255 19.34 -22.02 11.25
C LEU A 255 18.03 -22.42 10.54
N ALA A 256 18.01 -23.59 9.88
CA ALA A 256 16.81 -24.10 9.23
C ALA A 256 15.65 -24.31 10.23
N MET A 257 15.95 -24.82 11.43
CA MET A 257 14.96 -24.96 12.50
C MET A 257 14.43 -23.60 12.98
N GLN A 258 15.31 -22.60 13.14
CA GLN A 258 14.88 -21.25 13.50
C GLN A 258 13.95 -20.65 12.44
N LEU A 259 14.29 -20.79 11.16
CA LEU A 259 13.45 -20.33 10.05
C LEU A 259 12.12 -21.09 9.98
N ASN A 260 12.13 -22.41 10.18
CA ASN A 260 10.92 -23.23 10.23
C ASN A 260 9.98 -22.82 11.36
N ASN A 261 10.52 -22.35 12.49
CA ASN A 261 9.70 -21.85 13.58
C ASN A 261 8.88 -20.61 13.19
N ILE A 262 9.26 -19.85 12.16
CA ILE A 262 8.42 -18.78 11.60
C ILE A 262 7.15 -19.39 11.01
N LEU A 263 7.29 -20.36 10.10
CA LEU A 263 6.17 -21.02 9.42
C LEU A 263 5.26 -21.76 10.40
N ALA A 264 5.85 -22.39 11.41
CA ALA A 264 5.12 -23.15 12.42
C ALA A 264 4.47 -22.28 13.51
N SER A 265 4.83 -20.99 13.61
CA SER A 265 4.34 -20.11 14.68
C SER A 265 3.07 -19.38 14.26
N PRO A 266 1.95 -19.57 14.97
CA PRO A 266 0.72 -18.82 14.72
C PRO A 266 0.91 -17.30 14.80
N ALA A 267 1.84 -16.82 15.63
CA ALA A 267 2.15 -15.41 15.77
C ALA A 267 2.78 -14.78 14.51
N PHE A 268 3.38 -15.61 13.63
CA PHE A 268 4.01 -15.13 12.41
C PHE A 268 3.11 -15.23 11.17
N SER A 269 1.96 -15.90 11.25
CA SER A 269 1.01 -16.06 10.14
C SER A 269 0.61 -14.73 9.50
N GLY A 270 0.33 -13.70 10.31
CA GLY A 270 -0.03 -12.35 9.85
C GLY A 270 1.08 -11.61 9.08
N TRP A 271 2.33 -12.08 9.10
CA TRP A 271 3.46 -11.53 8.34
C TRP A 271 3.66 -12.20 6.98
N THR A 272 3.01 -13.35 6.77
CA THR A 272 3.07 -14.15 5.54
C THR A 272 1.81 -14.05 4.69
N MET A 273 0.74 -13.50 5.26
CA MET A 273 -0.57 -13.38 4.61
C MET A 273 -0.81 -11.98 4.08
N GLY A 274 -1.73 -11.90 3.12
CA GLY A 274 -2.21 -10.63 2.60
C GLY A 274 -1.36 -10.08 1.46
N LYS A 275 -1.42 -8.76 1.28
CA LYS A 275 -0.82 -8.10 0.13
C LYS A 275 0.70 -8.06 0.26
N SER A 276 1.41 -8.57 -0.75
CA SER A 276 2.88 -8.52 -0.79
C SER A 276 3.40 -7.09 -0.67
N LEU A 277 4.48 -6.89 0.09
CA LEU A 277 5.11 -5.58 0.33
C LEU A 277 5.86 -5.05 -0.92
N ARG A 278 5.13 -4.84 -2.02
CA ARG A 278 5.57 -4.18 -3.25
C ARG A 278 5.03 -2.76 -3.28
N ILE A 279 5.92 -1.77 -3.33
CA ILE A 279 5.58 -0.36 -3.05
C ILE A 279 4.55 0.19 -4.03
N GLU A 280 4.67 -0.16 -5.30
CA GLU A 280 3.75 0.24 -6.38
C GLU A 280 2.30 -0.09 -6.03
N ASP A 281 2.04 -1.27 -5.49
CA ASP A 281 0.69 -1.72 -5.17
C ASP A 281 0.06 -0.91 -4.03
N PHE A 282 0.87 -0.26 -3.18
CA PHE A 282 0.41 0.63 -2.11
C PHE A 282 0.35 2.10 -2.55
N LEU A 283 0.96 2.45 -3.69
CA LEU A 283 0.84 3.79 -4.25
C LEU A 283 -0.36 3.90 -5.20
N TYR A 284 -0.66 2.85 -5.95
CA TYR A 284 -1.73 2.83 -6.94
C TYR A 284 -2.53 1.54 -6.88
N ASP A 285 -3.84 1.63 -7.14
CA ASP A 285 -4.68 0.44 -7.28
C ASP A 285 -4.50 -0.21 -8.66
N LYS A 286 -5.20 -1.34 -8.90
CA LYS A 286 -5.14 -2.05 -10.19
C LYS A 286 -5.63 -1.21 -11.38
N ALA A 287 -6.43 -0.17 -11.14
CA ALA A 287 -6.93 0.76 -12.14
C ALA A 287 -6.03 2.01 -12.29
N GLY A 288 -4.89 2.08 -11.59
CA GLY A 288 -3.99 3.23 -11.60
C GLY A 288 -4.44 4.41 -10.73
N LYS A 289 -5.50 4.26 -9.94
CA LYS A 289 -5.96 5.30 -9.01
C LYS A 289 -4.96 5.43 -7.85
N PRO A 290 -4.51 6.65 -7.49
CA PRO A 290 -3.61 6.83 -6.37
C PRO A 290 -4.25 6.42 -5.04
N GLN A 291 -3.42 5.93 -4.12
CA GLN A 291 -3.83 5.50 -2.79
C GLN A 291 -3.12 6.32 -1.69
N VAL A 292 -3.85 6.58 -0.61
CA VAL A 292 -3.30 6.91 0.71
C VAL A 292 -3.32 5.62 1.53
N SER A 293 -2.20 4.91 1.51
CA SER A 293 -2.01 3.63 2.18
C SER A 293 -1.50 3.84 3.61
N ILE A 294 -2.35 3.54 4.59
CA ILE A 294 -2.10 3.70 6.02
C ILE A 294 -1.72 2.37 6.63
N PHE A 295 -0.49 2.23 7.07
CA PHE A 295 0.00 1.09 7.82
C PHE A 295 -0.20 1.33 9.32
N SER A 296 -1.31 0.82 9.85
CA SER A 296 -1.54 0.83 11.29
C SER A 296 -0.64 -0.20 11.95
N ILE A 297 0.28 0.26 12.80
CA ILE A 297 1.19 -0.60 13.57
C ILE A 297 0.95 -0.46 15.08
N ALA A 298 -0.17 0.15 15.47
CA ALA A 298 -0.53 0.38 16.87
C ALA A 298 -0.73 -0.93 17.65
N HIS A 299 -1.16 -2.01 17.00
CA HIS A 299 -1.34 -3.34 17.63
C HIS A 299 -0.04 -4.12 17.84
N LEU A 300 1.04 -3.74 17.15
CA LEU A 300 2.32 -4.45 17.19
C LEU A 300 3.16 -4.11 18.43
N GLY A 301 3.99 -5.05 18.86
CA GLY A 301 5.04 -4.79 19.85
C GLY A 301 6.19 -3.94 19.28
N ASP A 302 7.02 -3.35 20.13
CA ASP A 302 8.08 -2.41 19.68
C ASP A 302 9.07 -3.03 18.69
N ASP A 303 9.47 -4.29 18.90
CA ASP A 303 10.38 -5.01 17.99
C ASP A 303 9.73 -5.28 16.62
N GLU A 304 8.45 -5.66 16.61
CA GLU A 304 7.65 -5.91 15.41
C GLU A 304 7.42 -4.62 14.61
N ARG A 305 7.10 -3.52 15.30
CA ARG A 305 6.99 -2.19 14.69
C ARG A 305 8.30 -1.77 14.06
N MET A 306 9.42 -1.89 14.80
CA MET A 306 10.75 -1.57 14.30
C MET A 306 11.10 -2.39 13.06
N PHE A 307 10.79 -3.68 13.09
CA PHE A 307 10.97 -4.59 11.97
C PHE A 307 10.18 -4.13 10.74
N PHE A 308 8.86 -3.94 10.87
CA PHE A 308 8.01 -3.52 9.74
C PHE A 308 8.45 -2.17 9.15
N VAL A 309 8.73 -1.18 9.99
CA VAL A 309 9.20 0.13 9.53
C VAL A 309 10.51 0.00 8.77
N THR A 310 11.48 -0.75 9.29
CA THR A 310 12.76 -0.99 8.61
C THR A 310 12.56 -1.63 7.23
N MET A 311 11.64 -2.59 7.16
CA MET A 311 11.27 -3.29 5.94
C MET A 311 10.63 -2.39 4.89
N LEU A 312 9.61 -1.64 5.29
CA LEU A 312 8.90 -0.70 4.43
C LEU A 312 9.86 0.36 3.87
N LEU A 313 10.72 0.94 4.71
CA LEU A 313 11.72 1.92 4.25
C LEU A 313 12.73 1.31 3.28
N GLY A 314 13.18 0.06 3.52
CA GLY A 314 14.07 -0.65 2.61
C GLY A 314 13.44 -0.88 1.23
N LYS A 315 12.19 -1.35 1.21
CA LYS A 315 11.41 -1.55 -0.03
C LYS A 315 11.16 -0.22 -0.76
N LEU A 316 10.84 0.84 -0.03
CA LEU A 316 10.66 2.18 -0.58
C LEU A 316 11.94 2.72 -1.23
N ILE A 317 13.10 2.50 -0.62
CA ILE A 317 14.40 2.88 -1.22
C ILE A 317 14.66 2.09 -2.51
N GLY A 318 14.35 0.79 -2.53
CA GLY A 318 14.46 -0.04 -3.72
C GLY A 318 13.61 0.51 -4.86
N TRP A 319 12.32 0.75 -4.58
CA TRP A 319 11.38 1.38 -5.50
C TRP A 319 11.87 2.74 -6.00
N MET A 320 12.30 3.62 -5.09
CA MET A 320 12.77 4.97 -5.39
C MET A 320 13.94 4.98 -6.38
N ARG A 321 14.87 4.01 -6.28
CA ARG A 321 16.04 3.93 -7.17
C ARG A 321 15.70 3.49 -8.60
N GLN A 322 14.54 2.86 -8.79
CA GLN A 322 14.04 2.48 -10.12
C GLN A 322 13.30 3.62 -10.82
N GLN A 323 13.05 4.73 -10.11
CA GLN A 323 12.32 5.87 -10.64
C GLN A 323 13.23 6.81 -11.42
N GLU A 324 12.71 7.42 -12.48
CA GLU A 324 13.36 8.57 -13.12
C GLU A 324 13.36 9.80 -12.21
N GLY A 325 14.38 10.65 -12.37
CA GLY A 325 14.50 11.89 -11.62
C GLY A 325 13.32 12.83 -11.86
N SER A 326 12.85 13.50 -10.81
CA SER A 326 11.68 14.39 -10.85
C SER A 326 11.95 15.71 -10.11
N ASN A 327 11.46 16.80 -10.70
CA ASN A 327 11.43 18.12 -10.04
C ASN A 327 10.11 18.39 -9.28
N GLY A 328 9.09 17.57 -9.53
CA GLY A 328 7.79 17.62 -8.86
C GLY A 328 7.66 16.56 -7.77
N LEU A 329 6.69 16.76 -6.87
CA LEU A 329 6.34 15.77 -5.87
C LEU A 329 5.58 14.62 -6.54
N ARG A 330 6.06 13.38 -6.37
CA ARG A 330 5.48 12.15 -6.90
C ARG A 330 4.67 11.40 -5.86
N CYS A 331 5.19 11.32 -4.63
CA CYS A 331 4.54 10.62 -3.54
C CYS A 331 5.06 11.13 -2.19
N LEU A 332 4.31 10.83 -1.13
CA LEU A 332 4.68 11.14 0.24
C LEU A 332 4.91 9.87 1.06
N LEU A 333 5.98 9.86 1.85
CA LEU A 333 6.08 9.03 3.04
C LEU A 333 5.75 9.92 4.24
N TYR A 334 4.67 9.63 4.94
CA TYR A 334 4.32 10.26 6.22
C TYR A 334 4.54 9.26 7.35
N MET A 335 5.15 9.70 8.45
CA MET A 335 5.27 8.89 9.66
C MET A 335 4.81 9.70 10.86
N ASP A 336 3.72 9.25 11.50
CA ASP A 336 3.35 9.81 12.80
C ASP A 336 4.28 9.25 13.88
N GLU A 337 4.67 10.11 14.81
CA GLU A 337 5.59 9.81 15.92
C GLU A 337 6.85 8.99 15.55
N ILE A 338 7.92 9.69 15.17
CA ILE A 338 9.21 9.08 14.84
C ILE A 338 10.06 8.65 16.06
N PHE A 339 9.58 8.87 17.28
CA PHE A 339 10.29 8.51 18.51
C PHE A 339 10.67 7.02 18.52
N GLY A 340 11.92 6.73 18.91
CA GLY A 340 12.47 5.36 18.92
C GLY A 340 13.02 4.87 17.57
N TYR A 341 12.48 5.34 16.45
CA TYR A 341 12.96 4.97 15.10
C TYR A 341 14.11 5.83 14.60
N PHE A 342 14.20 7.07 15.09
CA PHE A 342 15.23 8.02 14.66
C PHE A 342 15.96 8.76 15.81
N PRO A 343 16.46 8.03 16.83
CA PRO A 343 17.09 8.63 18.00
C PRO A 343 18.45 9.27 17.68
N PRO A 344 18.91 10.29 18.45
CA PRO A 344 20.17 10.99 18.18
C PRO A 344 21.42 10.13 18.41
N SER A 345 21.44 9.34 19.48
CA SER A 345 22.61 8.57 19.92
C SER A 345 22.58 7.11 19.51
N ALA A 346 21.42 6.46 19.62
CA ALA A 346 21.25 5.08 19.22
C ALA A 346 21.20 4.92 17.68
N ASN A 347 21.43 3.69 17.22
CA ASN A 347 21.45 3.35 15.79
C ASN A 347 20.53 2.16 15.50
N PRO A 348 19.20 2.32 15.68
CA PRO A 348 18.24 1.27 15.38
C PRO A 348 18.23 0.96 13.86
N PRO A 349 17.75 -0.23 13.46
CA PRO A 349 17.78 -0.67 12.06
C PRO A 349 17.10 0.31 11.08
N SER A 350 16.04 1.00 11.50
CA SER A 350 15.30 1.99 10.71
C SER A 350 16.05 3.31 10.47
N LYS A 351 17.07 3.64 11.28
CA LYS A 351 17.76 4.93 11.21
C LYS A 351 18.54 5.13 9.91
N LYS A 352 19.32 4.14 9.51
CA LYS A 352 20.11 4.19 8.26
C LYS A 352 19.24 4.39 7.01
N PRO A 353 18.18 3.59 6.76
CA PRO A 353 17.32 3.79 5.60
C PRO A 353 16.58 5.14 5.66
N MET A 354 16.10 5.57 6.83
CA MET A 354 15.49 6.90 6.98
C MET A 354 16.46 8.04 6.61
N LEU A 355 17.72 7.98 7.06
CA LEU A 355 18.76 8.93 6.68
C LEU A 355 19.03 8.94 5.17
N LEU A 356 18.94 7.77 4.51
CA LEU A 356 19.15 7.67 3.08
C LEU A 356 18.02 8.38 2.32
N LEU A 357 16.77 8.12 2.71
CA LEU A 357 15.61 8.78 2.13
C LEU A 357 15.72 10.30 2.29
N LEU A 358 15.98 10.80 3.50
CA LEU A 358 16.14 12.25 3.74
C LEU A 358 17.26 12.91 2.92
N LYS A 359 18.25 12.15 2.45
CA LYS A 359 19.37 12.68 1.64
C LYS A 359 19.13 12.59 0.14
N GLN A 360 18.43 11.55 -0.32
CA GLN A 360 18.39 11.18 -1.74
C GLN A 360 17.00 11.28 -2.36
N ALA A 361 15.93 11.15 -1.57
CA ALA A 361 14.56 11.04 -2.08
C ALA A 361 14.08 12.29 -2.83
N ARG A 362 14.63 13.46 -2.50
CA ARG A 362 14.39 14.72 -3.23
C ARG A 362 14.55 14.58 -4.75
N ALA A 363 15.61 13.90 -5.19
CA ALA A 363 15.93 13.77 -6.62
C ALA A 363 14.89 12.95 -7.41
N TYR A 364 14.13 12.12 -6.71
CA TYR A 364 13.14 11.20 -7.28
C TYR A 364 11.70 11.66 -7.03
N GLY A 365 11.50 12.87 -6.48
CA GLY A 365 10.17 13.40 -6.17
C GLY A 365 9.49 12.72 -4.97
N LEU A 366 10.22 11.99 -4.13
CA LEU A 366 9.66 11.41 -2.90
C LEU A 366 9.83 12.39 -1.73
N GLY A 367 8.71 12.87 -1.20
CA GLY A 367 8.68 13.69 0.01
C GLY A 367 8.59 12.84 1.27
N VAL A 368 9.19 13.31 2.36
CA VAL A 368 9.17 12.62 3.66
C VAL A 368 8.66 13.60 4.70
N VAL A 369 7.60 13.25 5.41
CA VAL A 369 6.99 14.08 6.47
C VAL A 369 7.08 13.32 7.78
N LEU A 370 7.80 13.87 8.73
CA LEU A 370 8.06 13.24 10.02
C LEU A 370 7.39 14.04 11.14
N SER A 371 6.55 13.40 11.94
CA SER A 371 5.91 14.01 13.10
C SER A 371 6.53 13.48 14.40
N THR A 372 6.71 14.33 15.41
CA THR A 372 7.06 13.87 16.77
C THR A 372 6.53 14.76 17.88
N GLN A 373 6.28 14.14 19.04
CA GLN A 373 6.01 14.83 20.29
C GLN A 373 7.26 15.16 21.09
N ASN A 374 8.39 14.49 20.81
CA ASN A 374 9.60 14.51 21.62
C ASN A 374 10.80 15.08 20.83
N PRO A 375 10.94 16.42 20.73
CA PRO A 375 11.97 17.03 19.90
C PRO A 375 13.40 16.78 20.39
N VAL A 376 13.59 16.46 21.68
CA VAL A 376 14.91 16.16 22.27
C VAL A 376 15.51 14.89 21.68
N ASP A 377 14.66 13.91 21.38
CA ASP A 377 15.05 12.57 20.95
C ASP A 377 15.12 12.42 19.43
N LEU A 378 15.39 13.52 18.71
CA LEU A 378 15.60 13.54 17.27
C LEU A 378 17.08 13.63 16.90
N ASP A 379 17.50 12.86 15.88
CA ASP A 379 18.79 13.04 15.21
C ASP A 379 18.77 14.25 14.24
N TYR A 380 19.12 15.42 14.76
CA TYR A 380 19.19 16.66 13.97
C TYR A 380 20.20 16.63 12.82
N LYS A 381 21.23 15.77 12.84
CA LYS A 381 22.12 15.63 11.68
C LYS A 381 21.37 15.06 10.47
N GLY A 382 20.39 14.19 10.72
CA GLY A 382 19.50 13.69 9.69
C GLY A 382 18.48 14.73 9.23
N LEU A 383 17.92 15.48 10.18
CA LEU A 383 16.90 16.49 9.92
C LEU A 383 17.44 17.76 9.24
N ALA A 384 18.76 17.96 9.15
CA ALA A 384 19.36 19.07 8.39
C ALA A 384 18.96 19.08 6.90
N ASN A 385 18.46 17.96 6.36
CA ASN A 385 17.95 17.88 4.98
C ASN A 385 16.46 18.27 4.87
N ILE A 386 15.79 18.54 6.00
CA ILE A 386 14.39 18.95 6.03
C ILE A 386 14.28 20.46 5.75
N GLY A 387 13.62 20.78 4.65
CA GLY A 387 13.43 22.14 4.17
C GLY A 387 12.19 22.82 4.70
N THR A 388 11.27 22.13 5.39
CA THR A 388 10.10 22.77 6.03
C THR A 388 9.86 22.23 7.43
N TRP A 389 9.68 23.10 8.42
CA TRP A 389 9.42 22.76 9.81
C TRP A 389 8.14 23.43 10.27
N PHE A 390 7.19 22.64 10.75
CA PHE A 390 5.96 23.10 11.38
C PHE A 390 6.09 22.91 12.88
N ILE A 391 6.22 24.01 13.61
CA ILE A 391 6.54 23.99 15.05
C ILE A 391 5.32 24.50 15.80
N GLY A 392 4.63 23.58 16.46
CA GLY A 392 3.54 23.89 17.38
C GLY A 392 4.07 24.28 18.75
N ARG A 393 3.16 24.28 19.72
CA ARG A 393 3.49 24.61 21.12
C ARG A 393 4.59 23.70 21.70
N LEU A 394 5.55 24.30 22.41
CA LEU A 394 6.64 23.63 23.15
C LEU A 394 6.70 24.13 24.62
N GLN A 395 6.73 23.20 25.58
CA GLN A 395 6.55 23.51 27.01
C GLN A 395 7.88 23.78 27.69
N THR A 396 8.90 22.98 27.40
CA THR A 396 10.18 23.04 28.12
C THR A 396 11.19 23.88 27.35
N ARG A 397 12.07 24.57 28.09
CA ARG A 397 13.20 25.30 27.47
C ARG A 397 14.11 24.37 26.68
N GLN A 398 14.30 23.14 27.16
CA GLN A 398 15.12 22.15 26.48
C GLN A 398 14.57 21.80 25.10
N ASP A 399 13.25 21.60 24.97
CA ASP A 399 12.59 21.36 23.69
C ASP A 399 12.77 22.55 22.74
N GLN A 400 12.57 23.77 23.25
CA GLN A 400 12.73 25.00 22.48
C GLN A 400 14.17 25.15 21.98
N ASP A 401 15.16 25.03 22.85
CA ASP A 401 16.57 25.14 22.50
C ASP A 401 16.98 24.10 21.47
N ARG A 402 16.44 22.88 21.61
CA ARG A 402 16.70 21.80 20.68
C ARG A 402 16.15 22.11 19.28
N VAL A 403 14.89 22.52 19.18
CA VAL A 403 14.26 22.89 17.90
C VAL A 403 14.97 24.10 17.28
N MET A 404 15.27 25.13 18.07
CA MET A 404 15.99 26.31 17.59
C MET A 404 17.40 25.97 17.07
N SER A 405 18.12 25.04 17.71
CA SER A 405 19.42 24.58 17.22
C SER A 405 19.35 23.88 15.85
N GLY A 406 18.21 23.27 15.52
CA GLY A 406 17.97 22.66 14.21
C GLY A 406 17.66 23.66 13.10
N ILE A 407 17.11 24.83 13.45
CA ILE A 407 16.64 25.86 12.51
C ILE A 407 17.67 26.98 12.31
N ALA A 408 18.55 27.21 13.30
CA ALA A 408 19.52 28.31 13.35
C ALA A 408 20.58 28.33 12.23
N GLY A 409 20.53 27.39 11.27
CA GLY A 409 21.32 27.46 10.05
C GLY A 409 20.82 28.51 9.04
N SER A 410 19.65 29.12 9.26
CA SER A 410 19.04 29.98 8.25
C SER A 410 18.14 31.07 8.86
N SER A 411 18.47 32.33 8.56
CA SER A 411 17.81 33.61 8.91
C SER A 411 18.19 34.29 10.25
N ASP A 412 18.73 35.51 10.11
CA ASP A 412 19.15 36.46 11.16
C ASP A 412 18.02 37.45 11.58
N MET A 413 16.76 37.24 11.16
CA MET A 413 15.71 38.28 11.27
C MET A 413 14.82 38.25 12.53
N PHE A 414 14.74 37.13 13.24
CA PHE A 414 14.03 37.07 14.53
C PHE A 414 15.03 36.90 15.67
N SER A 415 14.89 37.70 16.72
CA SER A 415 15.63 37.41 17.95
C SER A 415 15.16 36.02 18.44
N GLN A 416 16.11 35.14 18.77
CA GLN A 416 15.74 33.82 19.32
C GLN A 416 14.86 33.92 20.58
N ALA A 417 14.87 35.07 21.26
CA ALA A 417 14.01 35.35 22.40
C ALA A 417 12.53 35.49 21.99
N ASP A 418 12.22 36.25 20.93
CA ASP A 418 10.84 36.50 20.48
C ASP A 418 10.16 35.23 19.95
N ILE A 419 10.92 34.35 19.28
CA ILE A 419 10.40 33.05 18.84
C ILE A 419 10.07 32.18 20.05
N ARG A 420 10.96 32.10 21.05
CA ARG A 420 10.76 31.27 22.25
C ARG A 420 9.49 31.65 23.01
N GLU A 421 9.25 32.94 23.22
CA GLU A 421 8.06 33.44 23.91
C GLU A 421 6.77 33.06 23.14
N LYS A 422 6.80 33.17 21.81
CA LYS A 422 5.68 32.73 20.98
C LYS A 422 5.44 31.22 21.06
N LEU A 423 6.50 30.40 21.12
CA LEU A 423 6.38 28.93 21.17
C LEU A 423 5.75 28.40 22.48
N SER A 424 5.90 29.09 23.62
CA SER A 424 5.30 28.67 24.90
C SER A 424 3.80 28.93 24.98
N ASP A 425 3.37 30.05 24.39
CA ASP A 425 2.02 30.62 24.56
C ASP A 425 1.09 30.30 23.38
N MET A 426 1.60 29.60 22.36
CA MET A 426 0.81 29.15 21.22
C MET A 426 -0.39 28.29 21.63
N ARG A 427 -1.53 28.56 21.00
CA ARG A 427 -2.77 27.80 21.17
C ARG A 427 -2.66 26.45 20.46
N GLY A 428 -3.58 25.53 20.75
CA GLY A 428 -3.69 24.31 19.93
C GLY A 428 -4.01 24.67 18.47
N ARG A 429 -3.46 23.89 17.53
CA ARG A 429 -3.61 24.07 16.06
C ARG A 429 -2.93 25.32 15.48
N THR A 430 -2.09 26.00 16.27
CA THR A 430 -1.26 27.10 15.74
C THR A 430 0.19 26.63 15.60
N PHE A 431 0.81 26.98 14.48
CA PHE A 431 2.15 26.55 14.14
C PHE A 431 2.97 27.71 13.60
N LEU A 432 4.25 27.72 13.95
CA LEU A 432 5.27 28.49 13.26
C LEU A 432 5.84 27.62 12.13
N MET A 433 5.63 28.04 10.89
CA MET A 433 6.22 27.43 9.71
C MET A 433 7.55 28.10 9.39
N TYR A 434 8.62 27.33 9.49
CA TYR A 434 9.93 27.68 8.94
C TYR A 434 10.13 26.93 7.62
N SER A 435 10.59 27.59 6.57
CA SER A 435 10.87 26.90 5.30
C SER A 435 12.09 27.47 4.60
N ALA A 436 12.93 26.61 4.04
CA ALA A 436 14.04 26.99 3.17
C ALA A 436 13.58 27.62 1.84
N HIS A 437 12.27 27.57 1.54
CA HIS A 437 11.66 28.16 0.35
C HIS A 437 10.90 29.46 0.65
N GLN A 438 11.05 30.01 1.86
CA GLN A 438 10.43 31.24 2.34
C GLN A 438 11.50 32.11 3.01
N ASP A 439 11.44 33.43 2.82
CA ASP A 439 12.41 34.34 3.45
C ASP A 439 12.10 34.55 4.95
N GLU A 440 10.82 34.51 5.31
CA GLU A 440 10.35 34.77 6.67
C GLU A 440 9.53 33.61 7.23
N PRO A 441 9.68 33.28 8.53
CA PRO A 441 8.78 32.38 9.23
C PRO A 441 7.33 32.87 9.22
N ILE A 442 6.39 31.96 8.98
CA ILE A 442 4.96 32.27 8.94
C ILE A 442 4.26 31.64 10.14
N LEU A 443 3.54 32.45 10.91
CA LEU A 443 2.66 31.94 11.96
C LEU A 443 1.26 31.70 11.35
N PHE A 444 0.67 30.54 11.59
CA PHE A 444 -0.65 30.20 11.04
C PHE A 444 -1.47 29.31 11.99
N GLU A 445 -2.79 29.32 11.81
CA GLU A 445 -3.71 28.33 12.40
C GLU A 445 -4.16 27.38 11.30
N THR A 446 -4.19 26.09 11.61
CA THR A 446 -4.59 25.05 10.65
C THR A 446 -6.05 25.19 10.27
N ARG A 447 -6.41 24.77 9.05
CA ARG A 447 -7.81 24.67 8.67
C ARG A 447 -8.54 23.60 9.49
N TRP A 448 -9.86 23.58 9.37
CA TRP A 448 -10.64 22.44 9.84
C TRP A 448 -10.38 21.23 8.93
N ALA A 449 -10.07 20.07 9.53
CA ALA A 449 -9.88 18.82 8.80
C ALA A 449 -11.20 18.38 8.15
N MET A 450 -11.14 17.84 6.93
CA MET A 450 -12.32 17.28 6.27
C MET A 450 -12.74 15.95 6.91
N SER A 451 -11.77 15.19 7.39
CA SER A 451 -11.95 13.96 8.15
C SER A 451 -12.36 14.21 9.59
N TYR A 452 -13.20 13.33 10.13
CA TYR A 452 -13.59 13.33 11.54
C TYR A 452 -12.45 12.81 12.42
N LEU A 453 -11.97 13.67 13.32
CA LEU A 453 -10.83 13.39 14.20
C LEU A 453 -11.30 12.74 15.50
N LYS A 454 -11.73 11.48 15.43
CA LYS A 454 -12.17 10.70 16.59
C LYS A 454 -11.04 10.47 17.61
N GLY A 455 -9.81 10.34 17.12
CA GLY A 455 -8.66 9.86 17.89
C GLY A 455 -8.22 8.47 17.45
N PRO A 456 -7.52 7.69 18.29
CA PRO A 456 -7.02 6.38 17.92
C PRO A 456 -8.13 5.39 17.58
N VAL A 457 -8.01 4.72 16.42
CA VAL A 457 -8.92 3.65 15.98
C VAL A 457 -8.31 2.31 16.36
N SER A 458 -9.04 1.51 17.15
CA SER A 458 -8.60 0.18 17.58
C SER A 458 -8.69 -0.84 16.44
N LEU A 459 -7.95 -1.95 16.54
CA LEU A 459 -7.98 -3.02 15.54
C LEU A 459 -9.40 -3.56 15.26
N ARG A 460 -10.24 -3.66 16.30
CA ARG A 460 -11.65 -4.08 16.16
C ARG A 460 -12.52 -3.08 15.41
N GLU A 461 -12.21 -1.79 15.54
CA GLU A 461 -12.90 -0.73 14.82
C GLU A 461 -12.39 -0.63 13.37
N LEU A 462 -11.13 -0.99 13.11
CA LEU A 462 -10.58 -1.10 11.76
C LEU A 462 -11.31 -2.16 10.93
N ASP A 463 -11.65 -3.31 11.51
CA ASP A 463 -12.42 -4.33 10.78
C ASP A 463 -13.77 -3.79 10.28
N LYS A 464 -14.46 -3.00 11.11
CA LYS A 464 -15.71 -2.32 10.72
C LYS A 464 -15.48 -1.32 9.60
N LEU A 465 -14.46 -0.48 9.77
CA LEU A 465 -14.06 0.55 8.81
C LEU A 465 -13.75 -0.07 7.43
N ILE A 466 -13.06 -1.21 7.41
CA ILE A 466 -12.68 -1.93 6.19
C ILE A 466 -13.91 -2.52 5.50
N VAL A 467 -14.81 -3.16 6.26
CA VAL A 467 -16.04 -3.74 5.71
C VAL A 467 -16.95 -2.65 5.11
N GLU A 468 -17.11 -1.52 5.81
CA GLU A 468 -17.90 -0.40 5.31
C GLU A 468 -17.25 0.27 4.08
N ASP A 469 -15.93 0.41 4.05
CA ASP A 469 -15.18 0.94 2.89
C ASP A 469 -15.28 0.01 1.68
N ASP A 470 -15.15 -1.30 1.87
CA ASP A 470 -15.29 -2.29 0.79
C ASP A 470 -16.73 -2.38 0.26
N ALA A 471 -17.73 -2.23 1.13
CA ALA A 471 -19.14 -2.19 0.73
C ALA A 471 -19.52 -0.90 -0.02
N ALA A 472 -18.84 0.22 0.28
CA ALA A 472 -19.07 1.52 -0.36
C ALA A 472 -18.39 1.66 -1.73
N LYS A 473 -17.40 0.82 -2.04
CA LYS A 473 -16.74 0.81 -3.35
C LYS A 473 -17.58 -0.02 -4.34
N PRO A 474 -17.94 0.52 -5.51
CA PRO A 474 -18.46 -0.33 -6.58
C PRO A 474 -17.36 -1.32 -6.96
N GLY A 475 -17.53 -2.57 -6.55
CA GLY A 475 -16.58 -3.61 -6.88
C GLY A 475 -16.41 -3.70 -8.40
N PRO A 476 -15.21 -4.07 -8.90
CA PRO A 476 -15.16 -4.61 -10.25
C PRO A 476 -16.15 -5.77 -10.27
N GLU A 477 -17.00 -5.84 -11.29
CA GLU A 477 -17.82 -7.01 -11.58
C GLU A 477 -16.86 -8.19 -11.77
N LYS A 478 -16.47 -8.82 -10.67
CA LYS A 478 -16.02 -10.19 -10.67
C LYS A 478 -17.26 -10.94 -11.09
N GLY A 479 -17.20 -11.52 -12.29
CA GLY A 479 -18.06 -12.62 -12.66
C GLY A 479 -17.91 -13.69 -11.58
N SER A 480 -18.67 -13.56 -10.50
CA SER A 480 -18.94 -14.67 -9.62
C SER A 480 -19.61 -15.67 -10.53
N ALA A 481 -18.92 -16.77 -10.80
CA ALA A 481 -19.58 -17.99 -11.24
C ALA A 481 -20.79 -18.16 -10.31
N ARG A 482 -21.97 -17.88 -10.84
CA ARG A 482 -23.22 -18.09 -10.12
C ARG A 482 -23.26 -19.59 -9.89
N HIS A 483 -23.21 -20.05 -8.64
CA HIS A 483 -23.84 -21.32 -8.32
C HIS A 483 -25.31 -21.17 -8.70
N PRO A 484 -25.83 -21.86 -9.72
CA PRO A 484 -27.24 -21.75 -10.06
C PRO A 484 -28.01 -22.42 -8.92
N GLU A 485 -28.75 -21.64 -8.13
CA GLU A 485 -29.69 -22.20 -7.16
C GLU A 485 -30.70 -23.08 -7.91
N GLY A 486 -30.74 -24.38 -7.62
CA GLY A 486 -31.73 -25.31 -8.18
C GLY A 486 -31.20 -26.44 -9.08
N GLU A 487 -29.89 -26.64 -9.22
CA GLU A 487 -29.37 -27.77 -10.00
C GLU A 487 -29.55 -29.13 -9.32
N GLN A 488 -29.96 -30.13 -10.11
CA GLN A 488 -30.02 -31.53 -9.69
C GLN A 488 -28.73 -32.25 -10.06
N PHE A 489 -28.16 -32.96 -9.09
CA PHE A 489 -26.91 -33.70 -9.23
C PHE A 489 -27.16 -35.22 -9.36
N ASN A 490 -26.53 -35.83 -10.35
CA ASN A 490 -26.63 -37.26 -10.66
C ASN A 490 -25.29 -37.98 -10.37
N PRO A 491 -25.32 -39.27 -10.03
CA PRO A 491 -24.09 -40.04 -9.75
C PRO A 491 -23.31 -40.44 -11.01
N ASN A 492 -23.90 -40.29 -12.19
CA ASN A 492 -23.27 -40.66 -13.46
C ASN A 492 -22.92 -39.40 -14.28
N PRO A 493 -21.78 -39.38 -14.98
CA PRO A 493 -21.43 -38.26 -15.85
C PRO A 493 -22.42 -38.14 -17.03
N PRO A 494 -22.61 -36.93 -17.57
CA PRO A 494 -23.44 -36.72 -18.76
C PRO A 494 -22.90 -37.49 -19.97
N LEU A 495 -23.80 -37.97 -20.83
CA LEU A 495 -23.43 -38.75 -22.01
C LEU A 495 -22.89 -37.84 -23.11
N LEU A 496 -21.59 -37.97 -23.40
CA LEU A 496 -20.91 -37.27 -24.49
C LEU A 496 -20.35 -38.25 -25.53
N SER A 497 -20.15 -37.76 -26.75
CA SER A 497 -19.43 -38.53 -27.77
C SER A 497 -17.98 -38.75 -27.33
N SER A 498 -17.43 -39.95 -27.54
CA SER A 498 -16.03 -40.26 -27.22
C SER A 498 -15.00 -39.47 -28.05
N ALA A 499 -15.45 -38.71 -29.05
CA ALA A 499 -14.63 -37.80 -29.84
C ALA A 499 -14.60 -36.36 -29.27
N ILE A 500 -15.35 -36.10 -28.19
CA ILE A 500 -15.30 -34.86 -27.43
C ILE A 500 -14.43 -35.14 -26.20
N GLU A 501 -13.35 -34.38 -26.05
CA GLU A 501 -12.46 -34.48 -24.90
C GLU A 501 -13.18 -33.97 -23.64
N GLN A 502 -13.13 -34.77 -22.58
CA GLN A 502 -13.72 -34.45 -21.29
C GLN A 502 -12.63 -34.56 -20.22
N CYS A 503 -12.47 -33.51 -19.44
CA CYS A 503 -11.51 -33.45 -18.36
C CYS A 503 -12.20 -33.03 -17.06
N PHE A 504 -11.69 -33.50 -15.92
CA PHE A 504 -12.29 -33.28 -14.62
C PHE A 504 -11.31 -32.55 -13.71
N MET A 505 -11.68 -31.36 -13.25
CA MET A 505 -10.83 -30.58 -12.36
C MET A 505 -10.69 -31.26 -10.98
N MET A 506 -9.47 -31.35 -10.46
CA MET A 506 -9.22 -31.82 -9.10
C MET A 506 -9.56 -30.72 -8.08
N ALA A 507 -10.15 -31.12 -6.95
CA ALA A 507 -10.35 -30.20 -5.83
C ALA A 507 -9.01 -29.86 -5.17
N ALA A 508 -8.70 -28.57 -5.04
CA ALA A 508 -7.46 -28.09 -4.41
C ALA A 508 -7.39 -28.35 -2.88
N LEU A 509 -8.54 -28.67 -2.26
CA LEU A 509 -8.67 -28.95 -0.83
C LEU A 509 -9.45 -30.24 -0.59
N PRO A 510 -9.23 -30.94 0.54
CA PRO A 510 -10.05 -32.08 0.93
C PRO A 510 -11.50 -31.61 1.21
N VAL A 511 -12.45 -32.06 0.40
CA VAL A 511 -13.88 -31.78 0.56
C VAL A 511 -14.65 -33.08 0.76
N GLU A 512 -15.72 -33.03 1.57
CA GLU A 512 -16.52 -34.23 1.90
C GLU A 512 -17.31 -34.76 0.70
N GLN A 513 -17.64 -33.92 -0.27
CA GLN A 513 -18.39 -34.24 -1.48
C GLN A 513 -17.91 -33.36 -2.64
N ILE A 514 -17.68 -33.96 -3.82
CA ILE A 514 -17.33 -33.24 -5.05
C ILE A 514 -18.54 -33.24 -5.99
N ASP A 515 -18.93 -32.05 -6.44
CA ASP A 515 -20.01 -31.83 -7.39
C ASP A 515 -19.44 -31.13 -8.64
N TYR A 516 -19.49 -31.81 -9.78
CA TYR A 516 -19.01 -31.31 -11.05
C TYR A 516 -20.09 -30.52 -11.79
N LEU A 517 -19.71 -29.31 -12.22
CA LEU A 517 -20.47 -28.45 -13.12
C LEU A 517 -19.84 -28.53 -14.53
N PRO A 518 -20.64 -28.71 -15.59
CA PRO A 518 -20.10 -28.75 -16.95
C PRO A 518 -19.77 -27.34 -17.44
N SER A 519 -18.56 -27.15 -17.94
CA SER A 519 -18.12 -25.94 -18.62
C SER A 519 -17.45 -26.30 -19.96
N LEU A 520 -17.70 -25.47 -20.97
CA LEU A 520 -16.99 -25.50 -22.24
C LEU A 520 -15.75 -24.60 -22.10
N VAL A 521 -14.58 -25.13 -22.38
CA VAL A 521 -13.31 -24.41 -22.25
C VAL A 521 -12.68 -24.23 -23.63
N GLY A 522 -12.28 -23.01 -23.95
CA GLY A 522 -11.58 -22.65 -25.18
C GLY A 522 -10.22 -22.03 -24.86
N THR A 523 -9.14 -22.60 -25.41
CA THR A 523 -7.78 -22.05 -25.28
C THR A 523 -7.22 -21.67 -26.65
N ALA A 524 -6.47 -20.57 -26.72
CA ALA A 524 -5.88 -20.10 -27.96
C ALA A 524 -4.65 -19.19 -27.74
N SER A 525 -3.79 -19.12 -28.75
CA SER A 525 -2.71 -18.12 -28.82
C SER A 525 -3.12 -17.00 -29.79
N VAL A 526 -3.38 -15.81 -29.27
CA VAL A 526 -3.83 -14.64 -30.03
C VAL A 526 -2.64 -13.72 -30.32
N ARG A 527 -2.30 -13.56 -31.60
CA ARG A 527 -1.20 -12.69 -32.04
C ARG A 527 -1.69 -11.32 -32.48
N PHE A 528 -1.24 -10.27 -31.79
CA PHE A 528 -1.40 -8.88 -32.20
C PHE A 528 -0.18 -8.43 -33.00
N PHE A 529 -0.37 -8.17 -34.30
CA PHE A 529 0.72 -7.79 -35.20
C PHE A 529 0.45 -6.47 -35.91
N LYS A 530 1.36 -5.51 -35.76
CA LYS A 530 1.35 -4.24 -36.50
C LYS A 530 2.75 -3.66 -36.66
N GLN A 531 3.39 -4.02 -37.77
CA GLN A 531 4.77 -3.67 -38.08
C GLN A 531 5.07 -2.16 -38.03
N SER A 532 4.15 -1.31 -38.49
CA SER A 532 4.34 0.16 -38.51
C SER A 532 4.46 0.78 -37.12
N GLN A 533 4.02 0.07 -36.08
CA GLN A 533 4.08 0.48 -34.68
C GLN A 533 5.04 -0.40 -33.86
N GLY A 534 5.76 -1.31 -34.51
CA GLY A 534 6.68 -2.23 -33.84
C GLY A 534 6.00 -3.27 -32.94
N ILE A 535 4.71 -3.55 -33.17
CA ILE A 535 3.92 -4.47 -32.34
C ILE A 535 3.98 -5.87 -32.94
N ASP A 536 4.46 -6.83 -32.14
CA ASP A 536 4.40 -8.27 -32.43
C ASP A 536 4.26 -9.02 -31.09
N GLU A 537 3.04 -9.05 -30.58
CA GLU A 537 2.71 -9.61 -29.26
C GLU A 537 1.87 -10.87 -29.43
N VAL A 538 2.14 -11.89 -28.63
CA VAL A 538 1.33 -13.12 -28.55
C VAL A 538 0.77 -13.22 -27.14
N LYS A 539 -0.54 -13.38 -27.01
CA LYS A 539 -1.22 -13.63 -25.74
C LYS A 539 -1.83 -15.03 -25.76
N GLU A 540 -1.50 -15.83 -24.75
CA GLU A 540 -2.26 -17.04 -24.47
C GLU A 540 -3.55 -16.65 -23.75
N VAL A 541 -4.67 -17.22 -24.17
CA VAL A 541 -5.99 -16.97 -23.56
C VAL A 541 -6.68 -18.29 -23.25
N CYS A 542 -7.47 -18.28 -22.18
CA CYS A 542 -8.31 -19.39 -21.75
C CYS A 542 -9.67 -18.83 -21.33
N PHE A 543 -10.72 -19.27 -22.01
CA PHE A 543 -12.09 -18.87 -21.72
C PHE A 543 -12.88 -20.08 -21.22
N SER A 544 -13.67 -19.88 -20.17
CA SER A 544 -14.59 -20.88 -19.64
C SER A 544 -16.03 -20.40 -19.76
N LEU A 545 -16.91 -21.25 -20.25
CA LEU A 545 -18.33 -20.98 -20.38
C LEU A 545 -19.12 -22.09 -19.68
N PRO A 546 -19.83 -21.82 -18.57
CA PRO A 546 -20.72 -22.80 -17.96
C PRO A 546 -21.80 -23.25 -18.94
N VAL A 547 -21.95 -24.57 -19.14
CA VAL A 547 -22.89 -25.17 -20.10
C VAL A 547 -23.82 -26.16 -19.42
N THR A 548 -24.55 -25.66 -18.43
CA THR A 548 -25.46 -26.47 -17.62
C THR A 548 -26.73 -26.80 -18.38
N GLY A 549 -27.57 -27.70 -17.85
CA GLY A 549 -28.82 -28.15 -18.48
C GLY A 549 -29.85 -27.05 -18.76
N GLN A 550 -29.66 -25.84 -18.23
CA GLN A 550 -30.48 -24.67 -18.52
C GLN A 550 -29.97 -23.84 -19.71
N THR A 551 -28.79 -24.16 -20.24
CA THR A 551 -28.17 -23.43 -21.35
C THR A 551 -28.81 -23.87 -22.66
N GLU A 552 -29.53 -22.97 -23.33
CA GLU A 552 -30.25 -23.26 -24.58
C GLU A 552 -29.39 -23.01 -25.84
N GLU A 553 -28.42 -22.11 -25.76
CA GLU A 553 -27.49 -21.75 -26.84
C GLU A 553 -26.09 -21.45 -26.30
N ILE A 554 -25.07 -21.56 -27.15
CA ILE A 554 -23.69 -21.23 -26.80
C ILE A 554 -23.39 -19.81 -27.27
N ASP A 555 -23.09 -18.92 -26.33
CA ASP A 555 -22.60 -17.58 -26.60
C ASP A 555 -21.25 -17.36 -25.92
N TRP A 556 -20.18 -17.31 -26.71
CA TRP A 556 -18.83 -17.02 -26.21
C TRP A 556 -18.69 -15.62 -25.62
N GLN A 557 -19.62 -14.68 -25.88
CA GLN A 557 -19.61 -13.37 -25.22
C GLN A 557 -19.92 -13.46 -23.71
N GLU A 558 -20.57 -14.54 -23.26
CA GLU A 558 -20.83 -14.80 -21.85
C GLU A 558 -19.69 -15.58 -21.17
N ALA A 559 -18.66 -15.98 -21.93
CA ALA A 559 -17.54 -16.73 -21.38
C ALA A 559 -16.66 -15.85 -20.47
N ALA A 560 -16.23 -16.41 -19.35
CA ALA A 560 -15.28 -15.79 -18.44
C ALA A 560 -13.84 -16.02 -18.92
N ASP A 561 -13.01 -14.98 -18.81
CA ASP A 561 -11.55 -15.11 -18.91
C ASP A 561 -11.05 -15.77 -17.63
N ASP A 562 -10.76 -17.07 -17.70
CA ASP A 562 -10.39 -17.92 -16.57
C ASP A 562 -9.02 -18.52 -16.82
N GLU A 563 -8.06 -18.26 -15.93
CA GLU A 563 -6.77 -18.97 -15.88
C GLU A 563 -7.00 -20.38 -15.32
N LEU A 564 -7.58 -21.24 -16.15
CA LEU A 564 -7.87 -22.62 -15.78
C LEU A 564 -6.57 -23.43 -15.86
N GLU A 565 -6.07 -23.89 -14.71
CA GLU A 565 -4.86 -24.71 -14.63
C GLU A 565 -5.14 -26.11 -15.21
N MET A 566 -4.94 -26.26 -16.51
CA MET A 566 -5.16 -27.54 -17.23
C MET A 566 -4.34 -28.70 -16.64
N GLU A 567 -3.25 -28.43 -15.91
CA GLU A 567 -2.46 -29.43 -15.19
C GLU A 567 -3.21 -30.07 -14.02
N LEU A 568 -4.25 -29.40 -13.49
CA LEU A 568 -5.11 -29.92 -12.42
C LEU A 568 -6.30 -30.74 -12.95
N CYS A 569 -6.44 -30.86 -14.27
CA CYS A 569 -7.48 -31.66 -14.89
C CYS A 569 -7.06 -33.11 -15.09
N THR A 570 -7.94 -34.05 -14.76
CA THR A 570 -7.73 -35.49 -14.92
C THR A 570 -8.67 -36.07 -15.99
N ASP A 571 -8.25 -37.16 -16.63
CA ASP A 571 -9.04 -37.87 -17.67
C ASP A 571 -10.31 -38.56 -17.12
N GLY A 572 -10.42 -38.68 -15.79
CA GLY A 572 -11.54 -39.31 -15.12
C GLY A 572 -11.95 -38.57 -13.85
N PRO A 573 -13.22 -38.69 -13.44
CA PRO A 573 -13.72 -38.04 -12.24
C PRO A 573 -13.26 -38.77 -10.97
N VAL A 574 -13.29 -38.05 -9.83
CA VAL A 574 -13.00 -38.62 -8.51
C VAL A 574 -14.12 -39.58 -8.08
N GLU A 575 -13.78 -40.67 -7.36
CA GLU A 575 -14.78 -41.61 -6.83
C GLU A 575 -15.77 -40.90 -5.87
N GLY A 576 -17.06 -41.25 -5.99
CA GLY A 576 -18.11 -40.71 -5.13
C GLY A 576 -18.57 -39.29 -5.47
N CYS A 577 -18.12 -38.72 -6.58
CA CYS A 577 -18.59 -37.41 -7.06
C CYS A 577 -20.02 -37.46 -7.63
N ARG A 578 -20.60 -36.27 -7.86
CA ARG A 578 -21.87 -36.10 -8.57
C ARG A 578 -21.70 -35.08 -9.71
N PHE A 579 -22.61 -35.10 -10.67
CA PHE A 579 -22.57 -34.27 -11.87
C PHE A 579 -23.89 -33.55 -12.06
N SER A 580 -23.85 -32.25 -12.38
CA SER A 580 -25.05 -31.58 -12.87
C SER A 580 -25.33 -31.93 -14.34
N SER A 581 -26.51 -31.52 -14.81
CA SER A 581 -26.92 -31.82 -16.19
C SER A 581 -26.15 -30.98 -17.19
N LEU A 582 -25.74 -31.59 -18.31
CA LEU A 582 -25.13 -30.89 -19.44
C LEU A 582 -26.22 -30.25 -20.31
N SER A 583 -25.89 -29.12 -20.92
CA SER A 583 -26.74 -28.44 -21.91
C SER A 583 -27.21 -29.38 -23.03
N PRO A 584 -28.50 -29.34 -23.43
CA PRO A 584 -29.01 -30.08 -24.57
C PRO A 584 -28.33 -29.72 -25.90
N VAL A 585 -27.61 -28.60 -26.00
CA VAL A 585 -26.83 -28.25 -27.20
C VAL A 585 -25.80 -29.33 -27.56
N PHE A 586 -25.32 -30.08 -26.56
CA PHE A 586 -24.36 -31.15 -26.75
C PHE A 586 -25.00 -32.48 -27.16
N ASP A 587 -26.34 -32.58 -27.18
CA ASP A 587 -27.06 -33.79 -27.57
C ASP A 587 -26.81 -34.11 -29.05
N GLY A 588 -26.15 -35.23 -29.30
CA GLY A 588 -25.86 -35.71 -30.66
C GLY A 588 -24.69 -35.01 -31.36
N LEU A 589 -23.98 -34.09 -30.70
CA LEU A 589 -22.72 -33.54 -31.21
C LEU A 589 -21.66 -34.65 -31.32
N LYS A 590 -21.00 -34.72 -32.48
CA LYS A 590 -19.92 -35.70 -32.76
C LYS A 590 -18.52 -35.15 -32.49
N ASN A 591 -18.36 -33.83 -32.45
CA ASN A 591 -17.12 -33.10 -32.20
C ASN A 591 -17.46 -31.62 -31.97
N LEU A 592 -16.46 -30.82 -31.57
CA LEU A 592 -16.61 -29.40 -31.24
C LEU A 592 -16.20 -28.45 -32.38
N ARG A 593 -15.94 -28.91 -33.62
CA ARG A 593 -15.39 -28.07 -34.69
C ARG A 593 -16.23 -26.84 -35.05
N GLY A 594 -17.55 -26.92 -34.88
CA GLY A 594 -18.44 -25.77 -35.08
C GLY A 594 -18.18 -24.69 -34.02
N LEU A 595 -18.15 -25.11 -32.75
CA LEU A 595 -17.88 -24.26 -31.60
C LEU A 595 -16.45 -23.69 -31.59
N GLU A 596 -15.48 -24.47 -32.08
CA GLU A 596 -14.08 -24.02 -32.28
C GLU A 596 -14.01 -22.84 -33.26
N LYS A 597 -14.79 -22.90 -34.35
CA LYS A 597 -14.86 -21.78 -35.31
C LYS A 597 -15.56 -20.56 -34.71
N GLU A 598 -16.63 -20.76 -33.96
CA GLU A 598 -17.32 -19.67 -33.25
C GLU A 598 -16.41 -19.01 -32.21
N PHE A 599 -15.54 -19.80 -31.56
CA PHE A 599 -14.53 -19.30 -30.62
C PHE A 599 -13.44 -18.47 -31.32
N ASP A 600 -12.92 -18.93 -32.46
CA ASP A 600 -11.97 -18.16 -33.28
C ASP A 600 -12.58 -16.81 -33.74
N ASP A 601 -13.82 -16.84 -34.24
CA ASP A 601 -14.57 -15.65 -34.61
C ASP A 601 -14.78 -14.72 -33.39
N PHE A 602 -15.12 -15.26 -32.22
CA PHE A 602 -15.23 -14.49 -30.98
C PHE A 602 -13.92 -13.78 -30.63
N LEU A 603 -12.81 -14.53 -30.55
CA LEU A 603 -11.49 -13.99 -30.20
C LEU A 603 -11.07 -12.88 -31.18
N TYR A 604 -11.31 -13.06 -32.47
CA TYR A 604 -10.98 -12.07 -33.48
C TYR A 604 -11.69 -10.71 -33.25
N HIS A 605 -12.94 -10.73 -32.76
CA HIS A 605 -13.73 -9.52 -32.55
C HIS A 605 -13.61 -8.94 -31.13
N SER A 606 -13.44 -9.78 -30.11
CA SER A 606 -13.40 -9.39 -28.70
C SER A 606 -12.00 -8.97 -28.27
N MET A 607 -10.95 -9.67 -28.71
CA MET A 607 -9.59 -9.46 -28.25
C MET A 607 -9.00 -8.19 -28.87
N LYS A 608 -8.64 -7.25 -28.00
CA LYS A 608 -8.03 -5.98 -28.40
C LYS A 608 -6.78 -5.75 -27.57
N LEU A 609 -5.77 -5.15 -28.20
CA LEU A 609 -4.59 -4.65 -27.51
C LEU A 609 -4.78 -3.14 -27.26
N PRO A 610 -5.20 -2.72 -26.06
CA PRO A 610 -5.34 -1.30 -25.76
C PRO A 610 -3.96 -0.66 -25.74
N LEU A 611 -3.85 0.50 -26.39
CA LEU A 611 -2.67 1.35 -26.36
C LEU A 611 -3.09 2.77 -26.03
N MET A 612 -2.34 3.41 -25.15
CA MET A 612 -2.53 4.82 -24.86
C MET A 612 -1.88 5.66 -25.97
N ARG A 613 -2.39 6.87 -26.15
CA ARG A 613 -1.91 7.79 -27.17
C ARG A 613 -1.94 9.21 -26.65
N VAL A 614 -0.88 9.96 -26.94
CA VAL A 614 -0.84 11.42 -26.78
C VAL A 614 -0.89 12.06 -28.18
N PRO A 615 -2.06 12.50 -28.67
CA PRO A 615 -2.22 12.94 -30.06
C PRO A 615 -1.36 14.15 -30.43
N SER A 616 -1.16 15.08 -29.49
CA SER A 616 -0.35 16.29 -29.68
C SER A 616 1.14 15.97 -29.91
N LEU A 617 1.64 14.90 -29.29
CA LEU A 617 3.04 14.48 -29.38
C LEU A 617 3.26 13.34 -30.37
N LYS A 618 2.18 12.79 -30.96
CA LYS A 618 2.20 11.60 -31.82
C LYS A 618 2.83 10.36 -31.15
N LEU A 619 2.79 10.30 -29.83
CA LEU A 619 3.29 9.18 -29.04
C LEU A 619 2.19 8.15 -28.82
N HIS A 620 2.58 6.88 -28.81
CA HIS A 620 1.75 5.74 -28.42
C HIS A 620 2.50 4.95 -27.37
N SER A 621 1.78 4.34 -26.43
CA SER A 621 2.38 3.49 -25.43
C SER A 621 2.89 2.20 -26.06
N LYS A 622 3.83 1.55 -25.37
CA LYS A 622 4.19 0.17 -25.65
C LYS A 622 3.07 -0.77 -25.16
N PRO A 623 2.92 -1.97 -25.74
CA PRO A 623 2.06 -3.00 -25.18
C PRO A 623 2.39 -3.26 -23.71
N GLY A 624 1.38 -3.26 -22.84
CA GLY A 624 1.54 -3.52 -21.40
C GLY A 624 2.14 -2.38 -20.56
N GLU A 625 2.47 -1.25 -21.18
CA GLU A 625 2.89 -0.04 -20.46
C GLU A 625 1.72 0.53 -19.66
N THR A 626 1.92 0.79 -18.37
CA THR A 626 0.87 1.35 -17.50
C THR A 626 0.69 2.85 -17.73
N ASP A 627 -0.47 3.41 -17.37
CA ASP A 627 -0.75 4.86 -17.41
C ASP A 627 0.30 5.72 -16.67
N VAL A 628 1.03 5.13 -15.72
CA VAL A 628 2.10 5.80 -14.98
C VAL A 628 3.44 5.74 -15.73
N GLN A 629 3.68 4.69 -16.52
CA GLN A 629 4.89 4.52 -17.31
C GLN A 629 4.85 5.30 -18.63
N PHE A 630 3.67 5.40 -19.26
CA PHE A 630 3.43 6.13 -20.51
C PHE A 630 3.19 7.62 -20.28
#